data_AF-A0A523ZV86-F1
#
_entry.id   AF-A0A523ZV86-F1
#
_cell.length_a   1.000
_cell.length_b   1.000
_cell.length_c   1.000
_cell.angle_alpha   90.00
_cell.angle_beta   90.00
_cell.angle_gamma   90.00
#
_symmetry.space_group_name_H-M   'P 1'
#
loop_
_entity.id
_entity.type
_entity.pdbx_description
1 polymer ?
#
loop_
_entity_poly.entity_id
_entity_poly.type
_entity_poly.pdbx_seq_one_letter_code
_entity_poly.pdbx_strand_id
1 'polypeptide(L)'
;MSQKLCRNPFLMFMIGVSFFGLLLVVVLALNPPIVREGFLWRKPLVGSLFWLICVFGIMAVFFPKQCSAVFDFRKKEKHEHSDENLFAFHGTYSIAHGHHPDCEKFSDHVFQIKGRRFCAACAGLLLGGLISLVGAFLYFFIGWSIGESSLQAVFAGLVGVSFGLFQFKVKRSVVRLVLNSFFVLGALLLLVGIDELAQSVFADLFLVILVVFWLFTRISLSQWNNWRICHT
;
A
#
# COMPACT_ATOMS: atom_id res chain seq x y z
N MET A 1 -20.10 17.29 4.28
CA MET A 1 -18.98 16.38 4.66
C MET A 1 -17.76 16.44 3.70
N SER A 2 -17.91 17.04 2.49
CA SER A 2 -16.83 17.29 1.51
C SER A 2 -15.83 18.39 1.92
N GLN A 3 -16.22 19.30 2.81
CA GLN A 3 -15.46 20.53 3.13
C GLN A 3 -14.10 20.31 3.80
N LYS A 4 -13.85 19.20 4.52
CA LYS A 4 -12.55 18.97 5.20
C LYS A 4 -11.52 18.21 4.35
N LEU A 5 -11.94 17.45 3.33
CA LEU A 5 -11.01 16.80 2.39
C LEU A 5 -10.38 17.87 1.48
N CYS A 6 -11.17 18.86 1.03
CA CYS A 6 -10.68 20.01 0.27
C CYS A 6 -9.67 20.90 1.01
N ARG A 7 -9.49 20.75 2.33
CA ARG A 7 -8.58 21.60 3.11
C ARG A 7 -7.14 21.08 3.18
N ASN A 8 -6.87 19.87 2.66
CA ASN A 8 -5.51 19.35 2.55
C ASN A 8 -5.11 19.24 1.07
N PRO A 9 -4.50 20.30 0.49
CA PRO A 9 -4.17 20.34 -0.94
C PRO A 9 -3.17 19.25 -1.33
N PHE A 10 -2.27 18.87 -0.41
CA PHE A 10 -1.33 17.77 -0.63
C PHE A 10 -2.05 16.44 -0.84
N LEU A 11 -3.01 16.10 0.03
CA LEU A 11 -3.76 14.86 -0.09
C LEU A 11 -4.61 14.83 -1.37
N MET A 12 -5.24 15.95 -1.73
CA MET A 12 -6.02 16.07 -2.97
C MET A 12 -5.14 15.90 -4.21
N PHE A 13 -3.93 16.47 -4.20
CA PHE A 13 -2.94 16.26 -5.25
C PHE A 13 -2.56 14.77 -5.39
N MET A 14 -2.24 14.11 -4.27
CA MET A 14 -1.90 12.68 -4.26
C MET A 14 -3.03 11.79 -4.82
N ILE A 15 -4.29 12.07 -4.45
CA ILE A 15 -5.46 11.38 -5.01
C ILE A 15 -5.60 11.68 -6.50
N GLY A 16 -5.45 12.94 -6.90
CA GLY A 16 -5.55 13.37 -8.31
C GLY A 16 -4.54 12.67 -9.20
N VAL A 17 -3.26 12.65 -8.79
CA VAL A 17 -2.20 11.93 -9.49
C VAL A 17 -2.46 10.42 -9.51
N SER A 18 -2.96 9.84 -8.41
CA SER A 18 -3.31 8.41 -8.37
C SER A 18 -4.41 8.06 -9.36
N PHE A 19 -5.44 8.90 -9.46
CA PHE A 19 -6.55 8.74 -10.40
C PHE A 19 -6.08 8.91 -11.85
N PHE A 20 -5.27 9.93 -12.11
CA PHE A 20 -4.66 10.13 -13.41
C PHE A 20 -3.79 8.94 -13.84
N GLY A 21 -2.99 8.39 -12.90
CA GLY A 21 -2.21 7.19 -13.15
C GLY A 21 -3.08 5.98 -13.49
N LEU A 22 -4.21 5.77 -12.82
CA LEU A 22 -5.17 4.72 -13.17
C LEU A 22 -5.73 4.89 -14.58
N LEU A 23 -6.04 6.12 -14.99
CA LEU A 23 -6.48 6.41 -16.37
C LEU A 23 -5.38 6.09 -17.38
N LEU A 24 -4.13 6.45 -17.09
CA LEU A 24 -3.00 6.11 -17.97
C LEU A 24 -2.82 4.60 -18.13
N VAL A 25 -3.01 3.81 -17.06
CA VAL A 25 -2.98 2.35 -17.12
C VAL A 25 -4.07 1.80 -18.04
N VAL A 26 -5.29 2.37 -18.00
CA VAL A 26 -6.37 1.99 -18.93
C VAL A 26 -5.99 2.31 -20.38
N VAL A 27 -5.44 3.51 -20.63
CA VAL A 27 -4.99 3.90 -21.97
C VAL A 27 -3.92 2.92 -22.49
N LEU A 28 -2.96 2.56 -21.64
CA LEU A 28 -1.88 1.63 -21.97
C LEU A 28 -2.38 0.21 -22.24
N ALA A 29 -3.38 -0.25 -21.49
CA ALA A 29 -3.98 -1.56 -21.69
C ALA A 29 -4.78 -1.67 -22.99
N LEU A 30 -5.47 -0.60 -23.38
CA LEU A 30 -6.26 -0.54 -24.61
C LEU A 30 -5.41 -0.22 -25.84
N ASN A 31 -4.28 0.47 -25.65
CA ASN A 31 -3.37 0.89 -26.70
C ASN A 31 -1.93 0.51 -26.33
N PRO A 32 -1.61 -0.80 -26.27
CA PRO A 32 -0.27 -1.23 -25.92
C PRO A 32 0.75 -0.73 -26.96
N PRO A 33 1.97 -0.39 -26.53
CA PRO A 33 3.02 0.07 -27.43
C PRO A 33 3.31 -0.98 -28.50
N ILE A 34 3.46 -0.52 -29.74
CA ILE A 34 3.70 -1.39 -30.92
C ILE A 34 5.11 -2.00 -30.86
N VAL A 35 6.05 -1.33 -30.21
CA VAL A 35 7.44 -1.78 -30.08
C VAL A 35 7.54 -2.79 -28.94
N ARG A 36 7.58 -4.08 -29.30
CA ARG A 36 7.84 -5.17 -28.36
C ARG A 36 9.33 -5.30 -28.12
N GLU A 37 9.74 -5.17 -26.87
CA GLU A 37 11.14 -5.35 -26.48
C GLU A 37 11.42 -6.84 -26.22
N GLY A 38 12.28 -7.44 -27.02
CA GLY A 38 12.77 -8.82 -26.85
C GLY A 38 13.79 -8.98 -25.72
N PHE A 39 13.74 -8.14 -24.68
CA PHE A 39 14.72 -8.13 -23.61
C PHE A 39 14.46 -9.28 -22.62
N LEU A 40 15.28 -10.34 -22.70
CA LEU A 40 15.15 -11.55 -21.87
C LEU A 40 15.19 -11.28 -20.36
N TRP A 41 15.85 -10.20 -19.94
CA TRP A 41 15.98 -9.80 -18.53
C TRP A 41 14.84 -8.91 -18.03
N ARG A 42 13.86 -8.56 -18.88
CA ARG A 42 12.72 -7.70 -18.50
C ARG A 42 11.93 -8.29 -17.34
N LYS A 43 11.42 -9.53 -17.51
CA LYS A 43 10.59 -10.21 -16.50
C LYS A 43 11.32 -10.37 -15.16
N PRO A 44 12.57 -10.89 -15.12
CA PRO A 44 13.32 -10.98 -13.87
C PRO A 44 13.57 -9.62 -13.19
N LEU A 45 13.89 -8.56 -13.96
CA LEU A 45 14.15 -7.23 -13.42
C LEU A 45 12.90 -6.64 -12.75
N VAL A 46 11.78 -6.60 -13.48
CA VAL A 46 10.50 -6.07 -13.01
C VAL A 46 9.98 -6.89 -11.83
N GLY A 47 10.04 -8.23 -11.95
CA GLY A 47 9.67 -9.15 -10.89
C GLY A 47 10.48 -8.94 -9.62
N SER A 48 11.79 -8.73 -9.73
CA SER A 48 12.65 -8.46 -8.58
C SER A 48 12.30 -7.15 -7.89
N LEU A 49 12.03 -6.08 -8.64
CA LEU A 49 11.61 -4.79 -8.07
C LEU A 49 10.29 -4.90 -7.32
N PHE A 50 9.28 -5.54 -7.92
CA PHE A 50 8.00 -5.75 -7.27
C PHE A 50 8.10 -6.66 -6.05
N TRP A 51 8.93 -7.71 -6.13
CA TRP A 51 9.19 -8.63 -5.01
C TRP A 51 9.83 -7.89 -3.83
N LEU A 52 10.81 -7.02 -4.09
CA LEU A 52 11.41 -6.16 -3.06
C LEU A 52 10.38 -5.24 -2.40
N ILE A 53 9.49 -4.61 -3.18
CA ILE A 53 8.39 -3.79 -2.63
C ILE A 53 7.51 -4.62 -1.70
N CYS A 54 7.13 -5.83 -2.09
CA CYS A 54 6.35 -6.74 -1.25
C CYS A 54 7.08 -7.10 0.05
N VAL A 55 8.38 -7.44 -0.03
CA VAL A 55 9.19 -7.76 1.15
C VAL A 55 9.32 -6.57 2.09
N PHE A 56 9.63 -5.38 1.58
CA PHE A 56 9.67 -4.15 2.38
C PHE A 56 8.31 -3.85 3.03
N GLY A 57 7.21 -4.04 2.28
CA GLY A 57 5.86 -3.88 2.80
C GLY A 57 5.55 -4.84 3.96
N ILE A 58 5.92 -6.12 3.83
CA ILE A 58 5.75 -7.13 4.88
C ILE A 58 6.61 -6.79 6.09
N MET A 59 7.88 -6.43 5.90
CA MET A 59 8.78 -6.03 6.98
C MET A 59 8.25 -4.82 7.75
N ALA A 60 7.68 -3.82 7.06
CA ALA A 60 7.09 -2.64 7.68
C ALA A 60 5.91 -2.96 8.62
N VAL A 61 5.20 -4.08 8.40
CA VAL A 61 4.14 -4.54 9.30
C VAL A 61 4.71 -5.09 10.62
N PHE A 62 5.83 -5.80 10.58
CA PHE A 62 6.45 -6.42 11.76
C PHE A 62 7.40 -5.49 12.51
N PHE A 63 8.09 -4.58 11.81
CA PHE A 63 9.10 -3.68 12.37
C PHE A 63 8.75 -2.19 12.14
N PRO A 64 7.60 -1.72 12.67
CA PRO A 64 7.11 -0.37 12.41
C PRO A 64 8.10 0.75 12.82
N LYS A 65 8.83 0.56 13.92
CA LYS A 65 9.76 1.55 14.48
C LYS A 65 10.98 1.83 13.59
N GLN A 66 11.43 0.84 12.82
CA GLN A 66 12.58 0.98 11.92
C GLN A 66 12.18 1.71 10.64
N CYS A 67 10.96 1.50 10.15
CA CYS A 67 10.44 2.25 8.99
C CYS A 67 10.11 3.70 9.33
N SER A 68 9.56 4.02 10.52
CA SER A 68 9.29 5.41 10.88
C SER A 68 10.56 6.24 11.04
N ALA A 69 11.64 5.67 11.58
CA ALA A 69 12.91 6.37 11.79
C ALA A 69 13.54 6.90 10.48
N VAL A 70 13.32 6.21 9.36
CA VAL A 70 13.80 6.65 8.02
C VAL A 70 12.92 7.76 7.44
N PHE A 71 11.63 7.82 7.80
CA PHE A 71 10.71 8.87 7.36
C PHE A 71 10.61 10.06 8.33
N ASP A 72 11.18 9.97 9.54
CA ASP A 72 11.17 11.03 10.56
C ASP A 72 12.25 12.12 10.34
N PHE A 73 12.58 12.39 9.07
CA PHE A 73 13.53 13.44 8.67
C PHE A 73 13.03 14.87 8.93
N ARG A 74 11.84 15.04 9.54
CA ARG A 74 11.19 16.35 9.70
C ARG A 74 10.78 16.71 11.13
N LYS A 75 11.37 16.08 12.16
CA LYS A 75 11.07 16.47 13.56
C LYS A 75 12.30 16.56 14.46
N LYS A 76 13.36 17.19 13.97
CA LYS A 76 14.39 17.81 14.81
C LYS A 76 14.44 19.29 14.51
N GLU A 77 13.51 20.05 15.09
CA GLU A 77 13.79 21.44 15.45
C GLU A 77 12.77 21.94 16.50
N LYS A 78 13.33 22.30 17.67
CA LYS A 78 12.84 23.18 18.74
C LYS A 78 11.66 22.70 19.61
N HIS A 79 11.98 22.28 20.83
CA HIS A 79 11.79 23.13 22.03
C HIS A 79 12.50 22.52 23.26
N GLU A 80 13.45 23.29 23.81
CA GLU A 80 14.08 23.12 25.12
C GLU A 80 13.14 23.58 26.26
N HIS A 81 13.31 22.93 27.43
CA HIS A 81 12.90 23.31 28.79
C HIS A 81 11.38 23.50 29.05
N SER A 82 10.76 22.96 30.11
CA SER A 82 11.21 22.51 31.43
C SER A 82 10.10 21.70 32.13
N ASP A 83 10.50 20.68 32.90
CA ASP A 83 10.04 20.24 34.25
C ASP A 83 8.54 20.27 34.62
N GLU A 84 7.94 19.34 35.37
CA GLU A 84 8.36 18.12 36.07
C GLU A 84 7.06 17.45 36.60
N ASN A 85 7.19 16.17 36.98
CA ASN A 85 6.31 15.37 37.84
C ASN A 85 5.15 14.60 37.18
N LEU A 86 4.91 13.32 37.45
CA LEU A 86 5.62 12.26 38.19
C LEU A 86 4.68 11.06 38.05
N PHE A 87 5.12 9.93 37.50
CA PHE A 87 4.73 8.55 37.88
C PHE A 87 5.36 7.59 36.87
N ALA A 88 6.66 7.35 37.08
CA ALA A 88 7.29 6.11 36.65
C ALA A 88 6.89 5.00 37.64
N PHE A 89 6.52 3.82 37.15
CA PHE A 89 7.04 2.58 37.73
C PHE A 89 6.96 1.43 36.72
N HIS A 90 8.07 0.70 36.67
CA HIS A 90 8.50 -0.31 35.71
C HIS A 90 7.57 -1.52 35.52
N GLY A 91 7.55 -2.04 34.29
CA GLY A 91 7.07 -3.39 33.98
C GLY A 91 7.46 -3.80 32.57
N THR A 92 8.70 -4.27 32.45
CA THR A 92 9.22 -5.20 31.42
C THR A 92 8.17 -5.82 30.51
N TYR A 93 8.11 -5.39 29.26
CA TYR A 93 7.94 -6.17 28.02
C TYR A 93 7.69 -5.15 26.91
N SER A 94 8.68 -4.97 26.03
CA SER A 94 8.58 -4.18 24.80
C SER A 94 7.65 -4.90 23.80
N ILE A 95 6.38 -5.02 24.14
CA ILE A 95 5.32 -5.48 23.23
C ILE A 95 5.22 -4.41 22.17
N ALA A 96 5.65 -4.74 20.96
CA ALA A 96 5.57 -3.91 19.77
C ALA A 96 4.15 -3.36 19.61
N HIS A 97 3.89 -2.18 20.17
CA HIS A 97 2.71 -1.40 19.89
C HIS A 97 2.87 -0.94 18.44
N GLY A 98 1.98 -1.39 17.56
CA GLY A 98 1.91 -0.86 16.20
C GLY A 98 1.65 0.66 16.22
N HIS A 99 1.79 1.32 15.06
CA HIS A 99 1.63 2.77 14.83
C HIS A 99 0.20 3.34 15.10
N HIS A 100 -0.54 2.78 16.05
CA HIS A 100 -1.87 3.26 16.41
C HIS A 100 -1.75 4.43 17.40
N PRO A 101 -2.51 5.52 17.18
CA PRO A 101 -2.71 6.51 18.23
C PRO A 101 -3.51 5.86 19.38
N ASP A 102 -3.08 6.08 20.62
CA ASP A 102 -3.85 5.71 21.81
C ASP A 102 -5.08 6.61 21.91
N CYS A 103 -6.21 6.15 21.36
CA CYS A 103 -7.50 6.82 21.44
C CYS A 103 -8.60 5.77 21.61
N GLU A 104 -9.46 5.92 22.63
CA GLU A 104 -10.52 4.95 22.95
C GLU A 104 -11.48 4.67 21.79
N LYS A 105 -11.70 5.66 20.89
CA LYS A 105 -12.55 5.53 19.70
C LYS A 105 -12.01 4.56 18.63
N PHE A 106 -10.77 4.07 18.77
CA PHE A 106 -10.11 3.16 17.82
C PHE A 106 -10.19 1.66 18.18
N SER A 107 -10.81 1.33 19.32
CA SER A 107 -10.92 -0.03 19.85
C SER A 107 -11.58 -1.02 18.86
N ASP A 108 -12.55 -0.58 18.07
CA ASP A 108 -13.24 -1.42 17.06
C ASP A 108 -12.40 -1.80 15.82
N HIS A 109 -11.20 -1.24 15.67
CA HIS A 109 -10.37 -1.40 14.47
C HIS A 109 -9.16 -2.34 14.66
N VAL A 110 -9.02 -2.92 15.85
CA VAL A 110 -7.89 -3.73 16.26
C VAL A 110 -8.36 -5.14 16.59
N PHE A 111 -7.66 -6.15 16.07
CA PHE A 111 -7.83 -7.53 16.47
C PHE A 111 -6.64 -7.98 17.29
N GLN A 112 -6.89 -8.77 18.34
CA GLN A 112 -5.82 -9.41 19.11
C GLN A 112 -5.55 -10.81 18.55
N ILE A 113 -4.30 -11.06 18.16
CA ILE A 113 -3.83 -12.39 17.79
C ILE A 113 -2.67 -12.73 18.71
N LYS A 114 -2.82 -13.77 19.54
CA LYS A 114 -1.80 -14.29 20.48
C LYS A 114 -1.14 -13.18 21.34
N GLY A 115 -1.95 -12.28 21.90
CA GLY A 115 -1.47 -11.20 22.79
C GLY A 115 -0.84 -9.99 22.08
N ARG A 116 -0.81 -9.95 20.74
CA ARG A 116 -0.38 -8.77 19.96
C ARG A 116 -1.58 -8.12 19.26
N ARG A 117 -1.63 -6.79 19.30
CA ARG A 117 -2.67 -5.95 18.68
C ARG A 117 -2.33 -5.68 17.20
N PHE A 118 -3.14 -6.18 16.27
CA PHE A 118 -2.98 -5.93 14.83
C PHE A 118 -4.13 -5.11 14.26
N CYS A 119 -3.80 -4.17 13.37
CA CYS A 119 -4.79 -3.38 12.67
C CYS A 119 -5.34 -4.16 11.47
N ALA A 120 -6.66 -4.11 11.22
CA ALA A 120 -7.27 -4.82 10.09
C ALA A 120 -6.63 -4.45 8.72
N ALA A 121 -6.18 -3.20 8.58
CA ALA A 121 -5.50 -2.72 7.38
C ALA A 121 -4.08 -3.30 7.19
N CYS A 122 -3.37 -3.51 8.29
CA CYS A 122 -2.01 -4.05 8.35
C CYS A 122 -2.05 -5.56 8.06
N ALA A 123 -3.02 -6.26 8.65
CA ALA A 123 -3.27 -7.67 8.39
C ALA A 123 -3.67 -7.90 6.92
N GLY A 124 -4.54 -7.04 6.36
CA GLY A 124 -4.90 -7.13 4.95
C GLY A 124 -3.71 -6.89 4.00
N LEU A 125 -2.85 -5.91 4.31
CA LEU A 125 -1.60 -5.68 3.58
C LEU A 125 -0.64 -6.86 3.65
N LEU A 126 -0.49 -7.45 4.85
CA LEU A 126 0.36 -8.62 5.05
C LEU A 126 -0.14 -9.80 4.21
N LEU A 127 -1.44 -10.10 4.29
CA LEU A 127 -2.06 -11.19 3.53
C LEU A 127 -1.94 -10.95 2.02
N GLY A 128 -2.27 -9.75 1.56
CA GLY A 128 -2.13 -9.38 0.14
C GLY A 128 -0.68 -9.43 -0.33
N GLY A 129 0.26 -8.99 0.50
CA GLY A 129 1.70 -9.03 0.23
C GLY A 129 2.21 -10.45 0.10
N LEU A 130 1.84 -11.36 0.99
CA LEU A 130 2.24 -12.78 0.92
C LEU A 130 1.71 -13.45 -0.36
N ILE A 131 0.43 -13.27 -0.67
CA ILE A 131 -0.16 -13.86 -1.89
C ILE A 131 0.48 -13.24 -3.13
N SER A 132 0.70 -11.93 -3.14
CA SER A 132 1.31 -11.24 -4.29
C SER A 132 2.77 -11.61 -4.48
N LEU A 133 3.50 -11.89 -3.41
CA LEU A 133 4.88 -12.37 -3.45
C LEU A 133 4.97 -13.74 -4.14
N VAL A 134 4.08 -14.67 -3.78
CA VAL A 134 3.99 -15.99 -4.42
C VAL A 134 3.57 -15.85 -5.89
N GLY A 135 2.54 -15.03 -6.17
CA GLY A 135 2.07 -14.79 -7.53
C GLY A 135 3.14 -14.15 -8.43
N ALA A 136 3.86 -13.15 -7.93
CA ALA A 136 4.98 -12.54 -8.65
C ALA A 136 6.09 -13.56 -8.93
N PHE A 137 6.42 -14.43 -7.97
CA PHE A 137 7.42 -15.47 -8.18
C PHE A 137 7.00 -16.44 -9.30
N LEU A 138 5.76 -16.94 -9.25
CA LEU A 138 5.21 -17.85 -10.25
C LEU A 138 5.19 -17.21 -11.65
N TYR A 139 4.80 -15.95 -11.76
CA TYR A 139 4.71 -15.27 -13.04
C TYR A 139 6.09 -14.88 -13.61
N PHE A 140 6.91 -14.16 -12.85
CA PHE A 140 8.14 -13.54 -13.37
C PHE A 140 9.34 -14.49 -13.45
N PHE A 141 9.40 -15.53 -12.61
CA PHE A 141 10.56 -16.44 -12.54
C PHE A 141 10.25 -17.84 -13.07
N ILE A 142 9.04 -18.36 -12.83
CA ILE A 142 8.63 -19.68 -13.35
C ILE A 142 8.04 -19.58 -14.76
N GLY A 143 7.58 -18.39 -15.16
CA GLY A 143 7.02 -18.17 -16.51
C GLY A 143 5.56 -18.62 -16.62
N TRP A 144 4.82 -18.67 -15.52
CA TRP A 144 3.38 -18.93 -15.55
C TRP A 144 2.68 -17.82 -16.32
N SER A 145 2.17 -18.08 -17.53
CA SER A 145 1.50 -17.08 -18.35
C SER A 145 0.00 -17.02 -18.05
N ILE A 146 -0.56 -15.82 -18.11
CA ILE A 146 -2.01 -15.57 -17.97
C ILE A 146 -2.73 -15.57 -19.35
N GLY A 147 -1.95 -15.68 -20.44
CA GLY A 147 -2.45 -15.89 -21.80
C GLY A 147 -3.48 -14.85 -22.23
N GLU A 148 -4.61 -15.30 -22.78
CA GLU A 148 -5.71 -14.46 -23.29
C GLU A 148 -6.46 -13.66 -22.20
N SER A 149 -6.25 -13.98 -20.92
CA SER A 149 -6.93 -13.31 -19.81
C SER A 149 -6.18 -12.08 -19.28
N SER A 150 -5.15 -11.61 -19.99
CA SER A 150 -4.35 -10.43 -19.62
C SER A 150 -5.18 -9.15 -19.47
N LEU A 151 -6.09 -8.86 -20.40
CA LEU A 151 -7.02 -7.72 -20.29
C LEU A 151 -7.94 -7.84 -19.08
N GLN A 152 -8.46 -9.04 -18.80
CA GLN A 152 -9.31 -9.29 -17.63
C GLN A 152 -8.53 -9.08 -16.34
N ALA A 153 -7.27 -9.51 -16.29
CA ALA A 153 -6.37 -9.25 -15.16
C ALA A 153 -6.16 -7.76 -14.95
N VAL A 154 -5.98 -6.96 -16.01
CA VAL A 154 -5.88 -5.50 -15.89
C VAL A 154 -7.17 -4.89 -15.30
N PHE A 155 -8.35 -5.26 -15.82
CA PHE A 155 -9.60 -4.71 -15.29
C PHE A 155 -9.86 -5.13 -13.84
N ALA A 156 -9.60 -6.39 -13.50
CA ALA A 156 -9.67 -6.87 -12.12
C ALA A 156 -8.68 -6.13 -11.21
N GLY A 157 -7.48 -5.87 -11.71
CA GLY A 157 -6.46 -5.09 -11.03
C GLY A 157 -6.87 -3.64 -10.79
N LEU A 158 -7.46 -2.99 -11.80
CA LEU A 158 -7.98 -1.63 -11.72
C LEU A 158 -9.06 -1.50 -10.65
N VAL A 159 -9.99 -2.46 -10.63
CA VAL A 159 -11.04 -2.54 -9.61
C VAL A 159 -10.44 -2.75 -8.22
N GLY A 160 -9.48 -3.67 -8.08
CA GLY A 160 -8.80 -3.94 -6.81
C GLY A 160 -8.05 -2.73 -6.25
N VAL A 161 -7.25 -2.06 -7.07
CA VAL A 161 -6.50 -0.85 -6.66
C VAL A 161 -7.46 0.29 -6.33
N SER A 162 -8.50 0.50 -7.14
CA SER A 162 -9.50 1.55 -6.89
C SER A 162 -10.21 1.33 -5.56
N PHE A 163 -10.74 0.13 -5.31
CA PHE A 163 -11.39 -0.16 -4.02
C PHE A 163 -10.43 -0.05 -2.83
N GLY A 164 -9.17 -0.46 -3.02
CA GLY A 164 -8.13 -0.31 -2.02
C GLY A 164 -7.81 1.15 -1.66
N LEU A 165 -7.76 2.03 -2.66
CA LEU A 165 -7.54 3.46 -2.45
C LEU A 165 -8.75 4.12 -1.79
N PHE A 166 -9.99 3.83 -2.24
CA PHE A 166 -11.20 4.57 -1.83
C PHE A 166 -11.96 4.02 -0.60
N GLN A 167 -11.35 3.15 0.19
CA GLN A 167 -12.01 2.45 1.32
C GLN A 167 -12.41 3.33 2.54
N PHE A 168 -12.32 4.66 2.47
CA PHE A 168 -12.40 5.59 3.61
C PHE A 168 -13.72 5.56 4.41
N LYS A 169 -14.79 5.01 3.84
CA LYS A 169 -16.12 4.97 4.46
C LYS A 169 -16.43 3.65 5.16
N VAL A 170 -15.56 2.65 5.06
CA VAL A 170 -15.87 1.30 5.53
C VAL A 170 -15.53 1.16 7.01
N LYS A 171 -16.58 1.03 7.83
CA LYS A 171 -16.47 0.83 9.30
C LYS A 171 -16.19 -0.62 9.69
N ARG A 172 -16.56 -1.60 8.86
CA ARG A 172 -16.36 -3.03 9.17
C ARG A 172 -14.89 -3.42 8.97
N SER A 173 -14.29 -3.93 10.05
CA SER A 173 -12.90 -4.37 10.11
C SER A 173 -12.57 -5.48 9.10
N VAL A 174 -13.46 -6.47 8.92
CA VAL A 174 -13.30 -7.55 7.92
C VAL A 174 -13.26 -7.01 6.50
N VAL A 175 -14.18 -6.11 6.13
CA VAL A 175 -14.22 -5.53 4.78
C VAL A 175 -12.95 -4.70 4.55
N ARG A 176 -12.47 -3.97 5.56
CA ARG A 176 -11.19 -3.26 5.48
C ARG A 176 -10.02 -4.23 5.26
N LEU A 177 -9.99 -5.37 5.94
CA LEU A 177 -8.95 -6.39 5.72
C LEU A 177 -8.97 -6.87 4.26
N VAL A 178 -10.14 -7.26 3.76
CA VAL A 178 -10.35 -7.76 2.39
C VAL A 178 -9.92 -6.72 1.36
N LEU A 179 -10.40 -5.47 1.46
CA LEU A 179 -10.04 -4.39 0.54
C LEU A 179 -8.54 -4.11 0.51
N ASN A 180 -7.86 -4.25 1.64
CA ASN A 180 -6.41 -4.05 1.71
C ASN A 180 -5.60 -5.19 1.13
N SER A 181 -6.12 -6.42 1.17
CA SER A 181 -5.54 -7.53 0.43
C SER A 181 -5.76 -7.36 -1.07
N PHE A 182 -6.97 -6.99 -1.50
CA PHE A 182 -7.31 -6.71 -2.89
C PHE A 182 -6.50 -5.56 -3.48
N PHE A 183 -6.11 -4.57 -2.69
CA PHE A 183 -5.23 -3.50 -3.15
C PHE A 183 -3.88 -4.03 -3.68
N VAL A 184 -3.21 -4.89 -2.90
CA VAL A 184 -1.89 -5.43 -3.25
C VAL A 184 -2.01 -6.44 -4.40
N LEU A 185 -3.03 -7.32 -4.32
CA LEU A 185 -3.34 -8.25 -5.40
C LEU A 185 -3.68 -7.53 -6.70
N GLY A 186 -4.43 -6.43 -6.61
CA GLY A 186 -4.78 -5.63 -7.77
C GLY A 186 -3.55 -4.99 -8.41
N ALA A 187 -2.60 -4.51 -7.61
CA ALA A 187 -1.32 -4.02 -8.12
C ALA A 187 -0.52 -5.12 -8.84
N LEU A 188 -0.49 -6.35 -8.32
CA LEU A 188 0.12 -7.49 -9.01
C LEU A 188 -0.59 -7.77 -10.34
N LEU A 189 -1.93 -7.86 -10.35
CA LEU A 189 -2.70 -8.16 -11.54
C LEU A 189 -2.54 -7.09 -12.64
N LEU A 190 -2.47 -5.81 -12.25
CA LEU A 190 -2.13 -4.73 -13.17
C LEU A 190 -0.74 -4.94 -13.78
N LEU A 191 0.26 -5.24 -12.94
CA LEU A 191 1.64 -5.41 -13.39
C LEU A 191 1.78 -6.59 -14.35
N VAL A 192 1.19 -7.73 -13.99
CA VAL A 192 1.20 -8.92 -14.85
C VAL A 192 0.43 -8.70 -16.15
N GLY A 193 -0.75 -8.08 -16.07
CA GLY A 193 -1.58 -7.83 -17.24
C GLY A 193 -0.91 -6.86 -18.22
N ILE A 194 -0.30 -5.79 -17.71
CA ILE A 194 0.45 -4.83 -18.54
C ILE A 194 1.75 -5.43 -19.09
N ASP A 195 2.51 -6.22 -18.34
CA ASP A 195 3.71 -6.87 -18.87
C ASP A 195 3.37 -7.83 -20.04
N GLU A 196 2.29 -8.62 -19.93
CA GLU A 196 1.83 -9.47 -21.04
C GLU A 196 1.33 -8.65 -22.25
N LEU A 197 0.62 -7.55 -22.03
CA LEU A 197 0.04 -6.74 -23.12
C LEU A 197 1.06 -5.83 -23.82
N ALA A 198 1.86 -5.11 -23.03
CA ALA A 198 2.77 -4.08 -23.53
C ALA A 198 4.15 -4.64 -23.87
N GLN A 199 4.60 -5.68 -23.16
CA GLN A 199 5.92 -6.28 -23.34
C GLN A 199 7.06 -5.24 -23.40
N SER A 200 6.98 -4.20 -22.56
CA SER A 200 7.88 -3.05 -22.57
C SER A 200 8.39 -2.74 -21.17
N VAL A 201 9.71 -2.65 -21.01
CA VAL A 201 10.34 -2.34 -19.71
C VAL A 201 9.85 -0.97 -19.20
N PHE A 202 9.63 -0.02 -20.10
CA PHE A 202 9.16 1.32 -19.75
C PHE A 202 7.76 1.29 -19.12
N ALA A 203 6.82 0.55 -19.73
CA ALA A 203 5.47 0.36 -19.21
C ALA A 203 5.49 -0.28 -17.82
N ASP A 204 6.30 -1.32 -17.64
CA ASP A 204 6.42 -2.05 -16.38
C ASP A 204 7.03 -1.17 -15.28
N LEU A 205 8.13 -0.46 -15.57
CA LEU A 205 8.76 0.45 -14.60
C LEU A 205 7.85 1.61 -14.22
N PHE A 206 7.15 2.19 -15.20
CA PHE A 206 6.13 3.21 -14.94
C PHE A 206 5.09 2.69 -13.94
N LEU A 207 4.61 1.46 -14.14
CA LEU A 207 3.62 0.87 -13.27
C LEU A 207 4.17 0.51 -11.88
N VAL A 208 5.41 0.02 -11.79
CA VAL A 208 6.09 -0.21 -10.50
C VAL A 208 6.21 1.10 -9.71
N ILE A 209 6.62 2.19 -10.35
CA ILE A 209 6.68 3.52 -9.72
C ILE A 209 5.28 3.96 -9.28
N LEU A 210 4.27 3.73 -10.11
CA LEU A 210 2.89 4.06 -9.79
C LEU A 210 2.35 3.25 -8.60
N VAL A 211 2.74 1.98 -8.47
CA VAL A 211 2.42 1.15 -7.29
C VAL A 211 3.03 1.72 -6.02
N VAL A 212 4.30 2.14 -6.06
CA VAL A 212 4.95 2.83 -4.93
C VAL A 212 4.20 4.12 -4.58
N PHE A 213 3.79 4.89 -5.59
CA PHE A 213 3.01 6.10 -5.40
C PHE A 213 1.63 5.84 -4.78
N TRP A 214 0.93 4.79 -5.21
CA TRP A 214 -0.35 4.38 -4.61
C TRP A 214 -0.18 3.93 -3.16
N LEU A 215 0.90 3.20 -2.84
CA LEU A 215 1.23 2.84 -1.46
C LEU A 215 1.42 4.09 -0.60
N PHE A 216 2.20 5.06 -1.07
CA PHE A 216 2.43 6.31 -0.34
C PHE A 216 1.15 7.15 -0.20
N THR A 217 0.33 7.23 -1.25
CA THR A 217 -1.00 7.88 -1.21
C THR A 217 -1.88 7.24 -0.16
N ARG A 218 -1.93 5.91 -0.11
CA ARG A 218 -2.72 5.16 0.85
C ARG A 218 -2.23 5.36 2.29
N ILE A 219 -0.92 5.36 2.53
CA ILE A 219 -0.35 5.62 3.86
C ILE A 219 -0.76 7.02 4.33
N SER A 220 -0.64 8.02 3.45
CA SER A 220 -1.04 9.41 3.74
C SER A 220 -2.54 9.52 4.04
N LEU A 221 -3.38 8.83 3.28
CA LEU A 221 -4.83 8.76 3.52
C LEU A 221 -5.19 8.10 4.84
N SER A 222 -4.49 7.02 5.19
CA SER A 222 -4.65 6.31 6.46
C SER A 222 -4.28 7.21 7.64
N GLN A 223 -3.13 7.89 7.58
CA GLN A 223 -2.70 8.83 8.61
C GLN A 223 -3.69 9.98 8.80
N TRP A 224 -4.18 10.56 7.70
CA TRP A 224 -5.18 11.62 7.77
C TRP A 224 -6.51 11.17 8.36
N ASN A 225 -6.97 9.96 8.01
CA ASN A 225 -8.19 9.40 8.60
C ASN A 225 -8.00 9.13 10.10
N ASN A 226 -6.83 8.65 10.50
CA ASN A 226 -6.50 8.43 11.92
C ASN A 226 -6.50 9.73 12.71
N TRP A 227 -5.84 10.77 12.19
CA TRP A 227 -5.85 12.11 12.78
C TRP A 227 -7.28 12.64 12.95
N ARG A 228 -8.14 12.47 11.94
CA ARG A 228 -9.53 12.92 12.01
C ARG A 228 -10.31 12.22 13.12
N ILE A 229 -10.19 10.91 13.27
CA ILE A 229 -10.96 10.14 14.27
C ILE A 229 -10.51 10.49 15.69
N CYS A 230 -9.23 10.80 15.92
CA CYS A 230 -8.73 11.18 17.24
C CYS A 230 -9.07 12.63 17.65
N HIS A 231 -9.21 13.55 16.69
CA HIS A 231 -9.45 14.98 16.95
C HIS A 231 -10.89 15.45 16.66
N THR A 232 -11.83 14.51 16.45
CA THR A 232 -13.27 14.79 16.34
C THR A 232 -14.02 13.91 17.33
#